data_AF-A0A2N2I4D8-F1
#
_entry.id   AF-A0A2N2I4D8-F1
#
_cell.length_a   1.000
_cell.length_b   1.000
_cell.length_c   1.000
_cell.angle_alpha   90.00
_cell.angle_beta   90.00
_cell.angle_gamma   90.00
#
_symmetry.space_group_name_H-M   'P 1'
#
loop_
_entity.id
_entity.type
_entity.pdbx_description
1 polymer ?
#
loop_
_entity_poly.entity_id
_entity_poly.type
_entity_poly.pdbx_seq_one_letter_code
_entity_poly.pdbx_strand_id
1 'polypeptide(L)' 'MPAQTPPPIVLFDGECGLCHASVRFVVERDDRALFRFAPLDSA' A
#
# COMPACT_ATOMS: atom_id res chain seq x y z
N MET A 1 0.54 28.63 -1.61
CA MET A 1 -0.19 27.50 -2.24
C MET A 1 0.10 26.27 -1.40
N PRO A 2 -0.88 25.62 -0.76
CA PRO A 2 -0.57 24.47 0.09
C PRO A 2 -0.01 23.36 -0.80
N ALA A 3 1.16 22.84 -0.43
CA ALA A 3 1.72 21.65 -1.04
C ALA A 3 0.82 20.47 -0.66
N GLN A 4 0.13 19.90 -1.64
CA GLN A 4 -0.69 18.71 -1.43
C GLN A 4 0.27 17.53 -1.33
N THR A 5 0.52 17.04 -0.11
CA THR A 5 1.38 15.86 0.06
C THR A 5 0.66 14.65 -0.54
N PRO A 6 1.27 13.94 -1.50
CA PRO A 6 0.68 12.73 -2.02
C PRO A 6 0.51 11.69 -0.90
N PRO A 7 -0.54 10.86 -0.96
CA PRO A 7 -0.75 9.80 0.02
C PRO A 7 0.46 8.86 0.05
N PRO A 8 0.87 8.39 1.24
CA PRO A 8 2.00 7.48 1.41
C PRO A 8 1.80 6.19 0.61
N ILE A 9 2.90 5.68 0.04
CA ILE A 9 2.92 4.43 -0.72
C ILE A 9 3.48 3.31 0.16
N VAL A 10 2.69 2.26 0.33
CA VAL A 10 3.06 0.99 0.96
C VAL A 10 3.58 0.05 -0.12
N LEU A 11 4.87 -0.24 -0.05
CA LEU A 11 5.53 -1.22 -0.91
C LEU A 11 5.48 -2.59 -0.25
N PHE A 12 5.16 -3.63 -1.02
CA PHE A 12 5.07 -4.99 -0.50
C PHE A 12 5.57 -6.03 -1.51
N ASP A 13 6.04 -7.16 -1.01
CA ASP A 13 6.38 -8.32 -1.84
C ASP A 13 5.10 -9.13 -2.17
N GLY A 14 4.76 -9.24 -3.45
CA GLY A 14 3.54 -9.90 -3.93
C GLY A 14 3.62 -11.42 -3.98
N GLU A 15 4.82 -12.00 -3.92
CA GLU A 15 5.04 -13.46 -4.02
C GLU A 15 4.89 -14.17 -2.66
N CYS A 16 4.94 -13.42 -1.56
CA CYS A 16 4.78 -13.95 -0.21
C CYS A 16 3.32 -13.91 0.26
N GLY A 17 2.75 -15.06 0.62
CA GLY A 17 1.38 -15.16 1.13
C GLY A 17 1.12 -14.34 2.42
N LEU A 18 2.14 -14.14 3.26
CA LEU A 18 2.05 -13.29 4.45
C LEU A 18 1.98 -11.80 4.08
N CYS A 19 2.80 -11.35 3.13
CA CYS A 19 2.81 -9.97 2.66
C CYS A 19 1.49 -9.63 1.98
N HIS A 20 0.98 -10.53 1.13
CA HIS A 20 -0.33 -10.37 0.50
C HIS A 20 -1.46 -10.33 1.55
N ALA A 21 -1.48 -11.25 2.51
CA ALA A 21 -2.49 -11.24 3.57
C ALA A 21 -2.46 -9.95 4.41
N SER A 22 -1.25 -9.45 4.71
CA SER A 22 -1.05 -8.21 5.45
C SER A 22 -1.57 -6.99 4.67
N VAL A 23 -1.27 -6.88 3.38
CA VAL A 23 -1.78 -5.79 2.53
C VAL A 23 -3.30 -5.84 2.44
N ARG A 24 -3.87 -7.02 2.21
CA ARG A 24 -5.33 -7.20 2.15
C ARG A 24 -6.00 -6.77 3.45
N PHE A 25 -5.44 -7.15 4.61
CA PHE A 25 -5.95 -6.74 5.91
C PHE A 25 -6.00 -5.21 6.08
N VAL A 26 -5.00 -4.50 5.56
CA VAL A 26 -4.93 -3.03 5.61
C VAL A 26 -5.92 -2.42 4.62
N VAL A 27 -6.00 -2.90 3.39
CA VAL A 27 -6.95 -2.43 2.36
C VAL A 27 -8.40 -2.56 2.85
N GLU A 28 -8.73 -3.69 3.48
CA GLU A 28 -10.07 -3.93 4.05
C GLU A 28 -10.42 -2.97 5.21
N ARG A 29 -9.46 -2.23 5.76
CA ARG A 29 -9.63 -1.26 6.85
C ARG A 29 -9.36 0.19 6.46
N ASP A 30 -8.87 0.43 5.24
CA ASP A 30 -8.55 1.77 4.73
C ASP A 30 -9.72 2.38 3.96
N ASP A 31 -10.87 2.56 4.63
CA ASP A 31 -12.08 3.14 4.03
C ASP A 31 -11.89 4.57 3.48
N ARG A 32 -10.83 5.25 3.91
CA ARG A 32 -10.52 6.63 3.53
C ARG A 32 -9.46 6.74 2.44
N ALA A 33 -8.99 5.61 1.90
CA ALA A 33 -7.94 5.54 0.88
C ALA A 33 -6.72 6.41 1.24
N LEU A 34 -6.29 6.34 2.51
CA LEU A 34 -5.17 7.11 3.03
C LEU A 34 -3.83 6.59 2.47
N PHE A 35 -3.79 5.32 2.07
CA PHE A 35 -2.59 4.67 1.57
C PHE A 35 -2.73 4.27 0.10
N ARG A 36 -1.60 4.22 -0.59
CA ARG A 36 -1.48 3.61 -1.93
C ARG A 36 -0.63 2.37 -1.80
N PHE A 37 -0.99 1.28 -2.49
CA PHE A 37 -0.26 0.02 -2.42
C PHE A 37 0.39 -0.27 -3.78
N ALA A 38 1.65 -0.68 -3.77
CA ALA A 38 2.36 -1.10 -4.98
C ALA A 38 3.26 -2.31 -4.67
N PRO A 39 3.29 -3.33 -5.56
CA PRO A 39 4.22 -4.43 -5.41
C PRO A 39 5.66 -3.94 -5.61
N LEU A 40 6.61 -4.58 -4.92
CA LEU A 40 8.04 -4.41 -5.14
C LEU A 40 8.42 -5.09 -6.45
N ASP A 41 8.60 -4.30 -7.50
CA ASP A 41 9.24 -4.77 -8.74
C ASP A 41 10.76 -4.62 -8.55
N SER A 42 11.45 -5.73 -8.29
CA SER A 42 12.92 -5.77 -8.24
C SER A 42 13.43 -6.10 -9.64
N ALA A 43 13.53 -5.07 -10.49
CA ALA A 43 14.18 -5.17 -11.82
C ALA A 43 15.65 -4.76 -11.76
#